data_AF-A0A150U2F4-F1
#
_entry.id   AF-A0A150U2F4-F1
#
_cell.length_a   1.000
_cell.length_b   1.000
_cell.length_c   1.000
_cell.angle_alpha   90.00
_cell.angle_beta   90.00
_cell.angle_gamma   90.00
#
_symmetry.space_group_name_H-M   'P 1'
#
loop_
_entity.id
_entity.type
_entity.pdbx_description
1 polymer ?
#
loop_
_entity_poly.entity_id
_entity_poly.type
_entity_poly.pdbx_seq_one_letter_code
_entity_poly.pdbx_strand_id
1 'polypeptide(L)'
;MRRQGDPPAALARASRTVEAVYEVPYLAAAPMEPLGCAADVRPGSCEIWVATQVPVPTQKAAADITGLPLEAVRVHVTQLGGGFGRRKQLDFAVEAVHLSKLLRRPIKVIWTREDDIQGGYYRPASCSKLLGAVDAAGRPSAWIHRIATPALPPVFEPTIQDGVDLWAVQGAVDLPYAIPDLQVTYAMPEFPVPPWFWRAIGSSYNAFVTECFFDELCALGRRDPLETRLELLSARPRHRRALQVAVEKAGYRGARSPGRARGLAVHESFNALRALTGEPARKLPLMG
;
A
#
# COMPACT_ATOMS: atom_id res chain seq x y z
N MET A 1 4.46 -14.94 7.77
CA MET A 1 5.47 -15.31 6.74
C MET A 1 4.87 -16.31 5.76
N ARG A 2 5.31 -16.34 4.49
CA ARG A 2 4.93 -17.40 3.53
C ARG A 2 6.17 -18.24 3.20
N ARG A 3 6.03 -19.57 3.22
CA ARG A 3 7.03 -20.51 2.71
C ARG A 3 6.33 -21.65 1.97
N GLN A 4 6.82 -21.99 0.79
CA GLN A 4 6.37 -23.08 -0.05
C GLN A 4 7.61 -23.71 -0.69
N GLY A 5 7.68 -25.04 -0.73
CA GLY A 5 8.85 -25.76 -1.23
C GLY A 5 10.10 -25.49 -0.38
N ASP A 6 11.27 -25.55 -1.03
CA ASP A 6 12.57 -25.24 -0.42
C ASP A 6 13.37 -24.23 -1.26
N PRO A 7 13.05 -22.92 -1.16
CA PRO A 7 13.65 -21.88 -1.99
C PRO A 7 15.16 -21.76 -1.89
N PRO A 8 15.80 -21.86 -0.71
CA PRO A 8 17.25 -21.89 -0.62
C PRO A 8 17.90 -23.02 -1.43
N ALA A 9 17.35 -24.24 -1.37
CA ALA A 9 17.87 -25.37 -2.12
C ALA A 9 17.60 -25.26 -3.63
N ALA A 10 16.43 -24.73 -4.02
CA ALA A 10 16.10 -24.47 -5.42
C ALA A 10 17.05 -23.43 -6.04
N LEU A 11 17.35 -22.35 -5.31
CA LEU A 11 18.31 -21.33 -5.73
C LEU A 11 19.74 -21.87 -5.83
N ALA A 12 20.18 -22.70 -4.88
CA ALA A 12 21.51 -23.29 -4.90
C ALA A 12 21.74 -24.23 -6.11
N ARG A 13 20.67 -24.84 -6.64
CA ARG A 13 20.70 -25.72 -7.82
C ARG A 13 20.43 -24.98 -9.13
N ALA A 14 20.01 -23.72 -9.08
CA ALA A 14 19.63 -22.97 -10.27
C ALA A 14 20.86 -22.57 -11.08
N SER A 15 20.83 -22.82 -12.38
CA SER A 15 21.88 -22.36 -13.31
C SER A 15 21.77 -20.88 -13.66
N ARG A 16 20.60 -20.27 -13.43
CA ARG A 16 20.32 -18.87 -13.72
C ARG A 16 19.53 -18.25 -12.57
N THR A 17 20.08 -17.19 -12.00
CA THR A 17 19.46 -16.42 -10.92
C THR A 17 19.49 -14.92 -11.23
N VAL A 18 18.63 -14.16 -10.58
CA VAL A 18 18.64 -12.70 -10.58
C VAL A 18 18.38 -12.20 -9.16
N GLU A 19 19.13 -11.19 -8.75
CA GLU A 19 18.96 -10.48 -7.49
C GLU A 19 18.63 -9.01 -7.78
N ALA A 20 17.67 -8.46 -7.06
CA ALA A 20 17.29 -7.06 -7.16
C ALA A 20 16.94 -6.48 -5.78
N VAL A 21 17.20 -5.17 -5.62
CA VAL A 21 16.78 -4.39 -4.46
C VAL A 21 15.86 -3.28 -4.95
N TYR A 22 14.70 -3.17 -4.30
CA TYR A 22 13.71 -2.14 -4.58
C TYR A 22 13.51 -1.29 -3.33
N GLU A 23 13.54 0.02 -3.52
CA GLU A 23 13.33 0.99 -2.45
C GLU A 23 12.21 1.94 -2.84
N VAL A 24 11.34 2.23 -1.88
CA VAL A 24 10.28 3.21 -2.05
C VAL A 24 10.31 4.20 -0.90
N PRO A 25 10.13 5.51 -1.17
CA PRO A 25 10.24 6.53 -0.14
C PRO A 25 8.97 6.61 0.72
N TYR A 26 9.06 7.39 1.80
CA TYR A 26 7.87 7.88 2.50
C TYR A 26 6.97 8.66 1.55
N LEU A 27 5.65 8.48 1.67
CA LEU A 27 4.68 9.27 0.90
C LEU A 27 3.61 9.88 1.82
N ALA A 28 3.38 11.18 1.65
CA ALA A 28 2.24 11.85 2.23
C ALA A 28 0.94 11.46 1.49
N ALA A 29 -0.19 11.50 2.18
CA ALA A 29 -1.49 11.27 1.55
C ALA A 29 -1.92 12.43 0.65
N ALA A 30 -1.55 13.66 1.02
CA ALA A 30 -1.78 14.90 0.28
C ALA A 30 -3.21 15.03 -0.33
N PRO A 31 -4.30 14.86 0.47
CA PRO A 31 -5.64 15.13 -0.03
C PRO A 31 -5.76 16.59 -0.48
N MET A 32 -6.54 16.87 -1.54
CA MET A 32 -6.64 18.23 -2.09
C MET A 32 -7.21 19.23 -1.08
N GLU A 33 -8.20 18.82 -0.30
CA GLU A 33 -8.68 19.57 0.86
C GLU A 33 -7.70 19.37 2.04
N PRO A 34 -7.05 20.44 2.55
CA PRO A 34 -6.25 20.36 3.76
C PRO A 34 -7.07 19.87 4.96
N LEU A 35 -6.36 19.44 6.00
CA LEU A 35 -7.02 18.96 7.22
C LEU A 35 -7.56 20.13 8.02
N GLY A 36 -8.74 19.92 8.60
CA GLY A 36 -9.40 20.93 9.39
C GLY A 36 -10.63 20.38 10.08
N CYS A 37 -11.05 21.12 11.09
CA CYS A 37 -12.18 20.78 11.93
C CYS A 37 -12.75 22.06 12.54
N ALA A 38 -14.07 22.17 12.61
CA ALA A 38 -14.72 23.13 13.48
C ALA A 38 -15.30 22.41 14.70
N ALA A 39 -15.09 22.95 15.90
CA ALA A 39 -15.62 22.43 17.14
C ALA A 39 -16.24 23.54 17.99
N ASP A 40 -17.34 23.22 18.67
CA ASP A 40 -18.00 24.08 19.65
C ASP A 40 -18.27 23.28 20.93
N VAL A 41 -17.40 23.46 21.92
CA VAL A 41 -17.50 22.82 23.24
C VAL A 41 -18.18 23.75 24.23
N ARG A 42 -19.28 23.28 24.81
CA ARG A 42 -20.11 23.95 25.82
C ARG A 42 -20.18 23.10 27.09
N PRO A 43 -20.64 23.64 28.24
CA PRO A 43 -20.68 22.90 29.50
C PRO A 43 -21.40 21.54 29.46
N GLY A 44 -22.35 21.34 28.54
CA GLY A 44 -23.12 20.10 28.42
C GLY A 44 -23.21 19.54 27.00
N SER A 45 -22.47 20.08 26.03
CA SER A 45 -22.50 19.59 24.65
C SER A 45 -21.20 19.86 23.91
N CYS A 46 -20.89 19.03 22.91
CA CYS A 46 -19.77 19.20 22.00
C CYS A 46 -20.24 18.94 20.57
N GLU A 47 -20.19 19.96 19.71
CA GLU A 47 -20.53 19.84 18.29
C GLU A 47 -19.25 19.90 17.46
N ILE A 48 -19.08 18.97 16.51
CA ILE A 48 -17.88 18.83 15.67
C ILE A 48 -18.28 18.74 14.21
N TRP A 49 -17.80 19.65 13.36
CA TRP A 49 -17.94 19.58 11.90
C TRP A 49 -16.62 19.22 11.26
N VAL A 50 -16.57 18.04 10.67
CA VAL A 50 -15.31 17.46 10.23
C VAL A 50 -15.50 16.50 9.06
N ALA A 51 -14.63 16.62 8.06
CA ALA A 51 -14.52 15.62 7.02
C ALA A 51 -13.59 14.50 7.51
N THR A 52 -14.16 13.50 8.19
CA THR A 52 -13.45 12.37 8.80
C THR A 52 -13.87 11.04 8.15
N GLN A 53 -12.96 10.06 8.14
CA GLN A 53 -13.26 8.68 7.75
C GLN A 53 -13.63 7.80 8.97
N VAL A 54 -13.54 8.34 10.17
CA VAL A 54 -13.68 7.61 11.44
C VAL A 54 -14.55 8.37 12.44
N PRO A 55 -15.83 8.64 12.11
CA PRO A 55 -16.69 9.49 12.95
C PRO A 55 -16.89 8.96 14.38
N VAL A 56 -16.97 7.64 14.55
CA VAL A 56 -17.14 7.02 15.88
C VAL A 56 -15.89 7.22 16.75
N PRO A 57 -14.66 6.88 16.29
CA PRO A 57 -13.44 7.28 17.01
C PRO A 57 -13.30 8.78 17.27
N THR A 58 -13.70 9.64 16.32
CA THR A 58 -13.68 11.10 16.51
C THR A 58 -14.62 11.53 17.64
N GLN A 59 -15.84 10.99 17.69
CA GLN A 59 -16.80 11.26 18.77
C GLN A 59 -16.25 10.84 20.13
N LYS A 60 -15.67 9.63 20.19
CA LYS A 60 -15.09 9.10 21.42
C LYS A 60 -13.94 9.95 21.93
N ALA A 61 -12.98 10.31 21.06
CA ALA A 61 -11.86 11.17 21.44
C ALA A 61 -12.34 12.52 21.99
N ALA A 62 -13.37 13.11 21.40
CA ALA A 62 -13.94 14.35 21.91
C ALA A 62 -14.67 14.19 23.26
N ALA A 63 -15.38 13.07 23.47
CA ALA A 63 -15.98 12.74 24.77
C ALA A 63 -14.88 12.61 25.84
N ASP A 64 -13.80 11.89 25.55
CA ASP A 64 -12.66 11.70 26.44
C ASP A 64 -11.99 13.05 26.80
N ILE A 65 -11.80 13.95 25.82
CA ILE A 65 -11.22 15.28 26.04
C ILE A 65 -12.14 16.16 26.88
N THR A 66 -13.45 16.13 26.60
CA THR A 66 -14.41 17.04 27.23
C THR A 66 -14.85 16.58 28.61
N GLY A 67 -14.89 15.26 28.85
CA GLY A 67 -15.51 14.63 30.01
C GLY A 67 -17.03 14.47 29.86
N LEU A 68 -17.59 14.75 28.67
CA LEU A 68 -19.01 14.62 28.39
C LEU A 68 -19.37 13.16 28.05
N PRO A 69 -20.60 12.71 28.33
CA PRO A 69 -21.06 11.43 27.85
C PRO A 69 -21.20 11.44 26.31
N LEU A 70 -21.10 10.27 25.67
CA LEU A 70 -21.05 10.17 24.19
C LEU A 70 -22.26 10.80 23.52
N GLU A 71 -23.45 10.67 24.11
CA GLU A 71 -24.70 11.24 23.61
C GLU A 71 -24.72 12.79 23.60
N ALA A 72 -23.86 13.43 24.39
CA ALA A 72 -23.67 14.88 24.40
C ALA A 72 -22.63 15.36 23.36
N VAL A 73 -21.99 14.44 22.63
CA VAL A 73 -21.02 14.74 21.57
C VAL A 73 -21.61 14.40 20.21
N ARG A 74 -21.71 15.39 19.32
CA ARG A 74 -22.24 15.23 17.97
C ARG A 74 -21.18 15.49 16.91
N VAL A 75 -20.95 14.52 16.04
CA VAL A 75 -20.05 14.62 14.89
C VAL A 75 -20.88 14.78 13.61
N HIS A 76 -20.78 15.96 13.00
CA HIS A 76 -21.30 16.26 11.67
C HIS A 76 -20.23 15.93 10.64
N VAL A 77 -20.41 14.80 9.96
CA VAL A 77 -19.52 14.42 8.86
C VAL A 77 -19.83 15.30 7.65
N THR A 78 -18.89 16.16 7.27
CA THR A 78 -19.04 17.04 6.10
C THR A 78 -18.57 16.37 4.81
N GLN A 79 -18.81 17.02 3.66
CA GLN A 79 -18.20 16.61 2.39
C GLN A 79 -16.67 16.53 2.53
N LEU A 80 -16.07 15.52 1.90
CA LEU A 80 -14.68 15.12 2.13
C LEU A 80 -13.87 15.20 0.82
N GLY A 81 -12.93 16.14 0.72
CA GLY A 81 -12.09 16.42 -0.43
C GLY A 81 -10.87 15.50 -0.56
N GLY A 82 -11.10 14.20 -0.39
CA GLY A 82 -10.06 13.16 -0.35
C GLY A 82 -9.49 12.92 1.05
N GLY A 83 -8.86 11.76 1.25
CA GLY A 83 -8.26 11.40 2.54
C GLY A 83 -7.17 10.34 2.43
N PHE A 84 -7.38 9.31 1.60
CA PHE A 84 -6.37 8.30 1.26
C PHE A 84 -5.68 7.64 2.47
N GLY A 85 -6.37 7.59 3.62
CA GLY A 85 -5.85 7.08 4.90
C GLY A 85 -5.52 8.18 5.92
N ARG A 86 -5.24 9.41 5.48
CA ARG A 86 -4.90 10.54 6.37
C ARG A 86 -6.07 10.99 7.25
N ARG A 87 -7.30 11.02 6.72
CA ARG A 87 -8.52 11.38 7.48
C ARG A 87 -9.05 10.24 8.37
N LYS A 88 -8.25 9.20 8.58
CA LYS A 88 -8.42 8.24 9.66
C LYS A 88 -7.67 8.65 10.95
N GLN A 89 -6.78 9.64 10.85
CA GLN A 89 -6.20 10.27 12.04
C GLN A 89 -7.21 11.19 12.72
N LEU A 90 -6.96 11.43 14.01
CA LEU A 90 -7.82 12.23 14.88
C LEU A 90 -7.19 13.59 15.25
N ASP A 91 -5.90 13.77 14.97
CA ASP A 91 -5.08 14.92 15.35
C ASP A 91 -5.76 16.27 15.11
N PHE A 92 -6.23 16.53 13.89
CA PHE A 92 -6.87 17.81 13.54
C PHE A 92 -8.23 18.03 14.24
N ALA A 93 -8.96 16.96 14.56
CA ALA A 93 -10.22 17.05 15.29
C ALA A 93 -9.99 17.25 16.79
N VAL A 94 -9.04 16.51 17.35
CA VAL A 94 -8.59 16.60 18.75
C VAL A 94 -8.09 18.01 19.06
N GLU A 95 -7.28 18.60 18.17
CA GLU A 95 -6.80 19.97 18.31
C GLU A 95 -7.95 20.98 18.39
N ALA A 96 -8.90 20.92 17.45
CA ALA A 96 -10.05 21.84 17.44
C ALA A 96 -10.90 21.72 18.72
N VAL A 97 -11.13 20.51 19.22
CA VAL A 97 -11.87 20.27 20.47
C VAL A 97 -11.13 20.83 21.68
N HIS A 98 -9.81 20.60 21.79
CA HIS A 98 -9.00 21.17 22.86
C HIS A 98 -9.05 22.70 22.86
N LEU A 99 -8.87 23.32 21.69
CA LEU A 99 -8.89 24.78 21.56
C LEU A 99 -10.26 25.37 21.90
N SER A 100 -11.35 24.75 21.41
CA SER A 100 -12.71 25.21 21.73
C SER A 100 -13.02 25.08 23.22
N LYS A 101 -12.62 23.98 23.87
CA LYS A 101 -12.77 23.79 25.32
C LYS A 101 -11.99 24.82 26.13
N LEU A 102 -10.75 25.10 25.73
CA LEU A 102 -9.87 26.04 26.41
C LEU A 102 -10.38 27.49 26.29
N LEU A 103 -10.78 27.89 25.09
CA LEU A 103 -11.18 29.28 24.77
C LEU A 103 -12.68 29.55 24.99
N ARG A 104 -13.47 28.50 25.25
CA ARG A 104 -14.92 28.55 25.51
C ARG A 104 -15.69 29.27 24.40
N ARG A 105 -15.39 28.92 23.15
CA ARG A 105 -16.03 29.47 21.95
C ARG A 105 -15.92 28.49 20.78
N PRO A 106 -16.76 28.63 19.74
CA PRO A 106 -16.58 27.90 18.50
C PRO A 106 -15.20 28.21 17.89
N ILE A 107 -14.45 27.16 17.55
CA ILE A 107 -13.12 27.26 16.93
C ILE A 107 -13.14 26.48 15.62
N LYS A 108 -12.58 27.08 14.57
CA LYS A 108 -12.27 26.40 13.31
C LYS A 108 -10.77 26.35 13.13
N VAL A 109 -10.22 25.15 13.09
CA VAL A 109 -8.82 24.87 12.74
C VAL A 109 -8.77 24.46 11.27
N ILE A 110 -7.83 25.03 10.54
CA ILE A 110 -7.44 24.60 9.20
C ILE A 110 -5.93 24.57 9.19
N TRP A 111 -5.35 23.42 8.89
CA TRP A 111 -3.90 23.30 8.74
C TRP A 111 -3.48 23.92 7.42
N THR A 112 -2.31 24.56 7.43
CA THR A 112 -1.67 24.96 6.18
C THR A 112 -1.31 23.72 5.36
N ARG A 113 -1.07 23.89 4.06
CA ARG A 113 -0.65 22.77 3.22
C ARG A 113 0.71 22.23 3.70
N GLU A 114 1.60 23.12 4.09
CA GLU A 114 2.93 22.83 4.61
C GLU A 114 2.85 21.99 5.88
N ASP A 115 2.01 22.38 6.83
CA ASP A 115 1.80 21.63 8.08
C ASP A 115 1.16 20.26 7.83
N ASP A 116 0.18 20.15 6.90
CA ASP A 116 -0.42 18.86 6.54
C ASP A 116 0.60 17.90 5.92
N ILE A 117 1.46 18.40 5.02
CA ILE A 117 2.51 17.59 4.40
C ILE A 117 3.58 17.18 5.41
N GLN A 118 3.93 18.05 6.36
CA GLN A 118 4.92 17.77 7.40
C GLN A 118 4.34 17.04 8.63
N GLY A 119 3.01 16.89 8.70
CA GLY A 119 2.22 16.45 9.85
C GLY A 119 2.41 15.02 10.33
N GLY A 120 3.54 14.37 9.99
CA GLY A 120 4.07 13.24 10.74
C GLY A 120 3.49 11.86 10.39
N TYR A 121 2.50 11.75 9.50
CA TYR A 121 1.85 10.46 9.19
C TYR A 121 2.01 10.08 7.72
N TYR A 122 2.92 9.14 7.46
CA TYR A 122 3.32 8.80 6.10
C TYR A 122 3.10 7.33 5.80
N ARG A 123 2.83 7.02 4.53
CA ARG A 123 3.11 5.69 4.02
C ARG A 123 4.59 5.38 4.33
N PRO A 124 4.91 4.27 5.02
CA PRO A 124 6.30 4.01 5.38
C PRO A 124 7.17 3.84 4.14
N ALA A 125 8.43 4.24 4.25
CA ALA A 125 9.47 3.79 3.33
C ALA A 125 9.66 2.27 3.48
N SER A 126 9.97 1.59 2.38
CA SER A 126 10.22 0.16 2.38
C SER A 126 11.41 -0.18 1.51
N CYS A 127 12.23 -1.11 1.99
CA CYS A 127 13.29 -1.75 1.22
C CYS A 127 12.94 -3.23 1.05
N SER A 128 13.00 -3.72 -0.19
CA SER A 128 12.74 -5.11 -0.53
C SER A 128 13.92 -5.69 -1.29
N LYS A 129 14.51 -6.77 -0.77
CA LYS A 129 15.53 -7.55 -1.47
C LYS A 129 14.91 -8.83 -2.00
N LEU A 130 15.05 -9.08 -3.29
CA LEU A 130 14.53 -10.26 -3.96
C LEU A 130 15.65 -11.04 -4.64
N LEU A 131 15.56 -12.36 -4.54
CA LEU A 131 16.42 -13.31 -5.21
C LEU A 131 15.53 -14.39 -5.83
N GLY A 132 15.74 -14.69 -7.11
CA GLY A 132 14.91 -15.65 -7.81
C GLY A 132 15.67 -16.42 -8.87
N ALA A 133 15.07 -17.51 -9.31
CA ALA A 133 15.61 -18.40 -10.34
C ALA A 133 14.57 -18.71 -11.41
N VAL A 134 15.08 -19.15 -12.54
CA VAL A 134 14.28 -19.77 -13.60
C VAL A 134 14.73 -21.21 -13.85
N ASP A 135 13.79 -22.06 -14.26
CA ASP A 135 14.08 -23.44 -14.64
C ASP A 135 14.74 -23.55 -16.04
N ALA A 136 14.97 -24.77 -16.51
CA ALA A 136 15.53 -25.05 -17.83
C ALA A 136 14.65 -24.50 -18.98
N ALA A 137 13.33 -24.43 -18.78
CA ALA A 137 12.38 -23.84 -19.73
C ALA A 137 12.26 -22.31 -19.58
N GLY A 138 13.04 -21.69 -18.69
CA GLY A 138 13.02 -20.27 -18.41
C GLY A 138 11.83 -19.81 -17.56
N ARG A 139 11.07 -20.73 -16.95
CA ARG A 139 9.92 -20.37 -16.09
C ARG A 139 10.41 -19.98 -14.70
N PRO A 140 9.81 -18.97 -14.04
CA PRO A 140 10.06 -18.67 -12.63
C PRO A 140 9.94 -19.94 -11.76
N SER A 141 11.01 -20.32 -11.07
CA SER A 141 11.10 -21.56 -10.30
C SER A 141 11.31 -21.33 -8.81
N ALA A 142 12.09 -20.30 -8.44
CA ALA A 142 12.32 -19.91 -7.06
C ALA A 142 12.17 -18.40 -6.84
N TRP A 143 11.69 -18.03 -5.65
CA TRP A 143 11.44 -16.65 -5.24
C TRP A 143 11.68 -16.49 -3.74
N ILE A 144 12.69 -15.70 -3.35
CA ILE A 144 12.90 -15.24 -1.98
C ILE A 144 12.72 -13.73 -1.94
N HIS A 145 11.81 -13.25 -1.11
CA HIS A 145 11.54 -11.83 -0.91
C HIS A 145 11.69 -11.46 0.56
N ARG A 146 12.63 -10.57 0.85
CA ARG A 146 12.89 -10.02 2.18
C ARG A 146 12.43 -8.57 2.20
N ILE A 147 11.49 -8.26 3.08
CA ILE A 147 10.89 -6.92 3.22
C ILE A 147 11.38 -6.30 4.53
N ALA A 148 11.84 -5.05 4.47
CA ALA A 148 12.10 -4.22 5.64
C ALA A 148 11.23 -2.96 5.56
N THR A 149 10.31 -2.78 6.50
CA THR A 149 9.47 -1.58 6.66
C THR A 149 8.92 -1.53 8.08
N PRO A 150 8.72 -0.35 8.68
CA PRO A 150 8.00 -0.24 9.94
C PRO A 150 6.62 -0.88 9.86
N ALA A 151 6.16 -1.43 10.99
CA ALA A 151 4.78 -1.84 11.16
C ALA A 151 3.86 -0.63 11.22
N LEU A 152 2.64 -0.82 10.73
CA LEU A 152 1.57 0.15 10.93
C LEU A 152 1.01 0.05 12.36
N PRO A 153 0.52 1.17 12.92
CA PRO A 153 -0.04 1.15 14.25
C PRO A 153 -1.35 0.34 14.29
N PRO A 154 -1.59 -0.47 15.34
CA PRO A 154 -2.70 -1.42 15.42
C PRO A 154 -4.02 -0.74 15.83
N VAL A 155 -4.43 0.30 15.10
CA VAL A 155 -5.57 1.17 15.49
C VAL A 155 -6.95 0.63 15.08
N PHE A 156 -7.01 -0.33 14.16
CA PHE A 156 -8.28 -0.97 13.73
C PHE A 156 -8.41 -2.38 14.26
N GLU A 157 -7.32 -3.13 14.19
CA GLU A 157 -7.21 -4.51 14.60
C GLU A 157 -5.74 -4.84 14.90
N PRO A 158 -5.47 -5.85 15.76
CA PRO A 158 -4.13 -6.37 15.94
C PRO A 158 -3.65 -7.01 14.64
N THR A 159 -2.55 -6.49 14.08
CA THR A 159 -2.02 -6.97 12.79
C THR A 159 -0.66 -7.62 12.89
N ILE A 160 0.01 -7.49 14.04
CA ILE A 160 1.30 -8.13 14.29
C ILE A 160 1.06 -9.54 14.80
N GLN A 161 1.56 -10.53 14.06
CA GLN A 161 1.53 -11.94 14.41
C GLN A 161 2.94 -12.52 14.23
N ASP A 162 3.50 -13.11 15.29
CA ASP A 162 4.85 -13.69 15.30
C ASP A 162 5.92 -12.75 14.74
N GLY A 163 5.86 -11.47 15.13
CA GLY A 163 6.79 -10.43 14.67
C GLY A 163 6.54 -9.93 13.24
N VAL A 164 5.41 -10.29 12.62
CA VAL A 164 5.04 -9.86 11.25
C VAL A 164 3.79 -9.01 11.26
N ASP A 165 3.90 -7.78 10.75
CA ASP A 165 2.73 -6.96 10.46
C ASP A 165 2.06 -7.43 9.16
N LEU A 166 0.86 -8.02 9.29
CA LEU A 166 0.06 -8.53 8.17
C LEU A 166 -0.27 -7.44 7.13
N TRP A 167 -0.38 -6.18 7.56
CA TRP A 167 -0.61 -5.07 6.66
C TRP A 167 0.62 -4.69 5.86
N ALA A 168 1.81 -4.81 6.44
CA ALA A 168 3.07 -4.47 5.78
C ALA A 168 3.45 -5.46 4.66
N VAL A 169 3.11 -6.74 4.85
CA VAL A 169 3.47 -7.80 3.89
C VAL A 169 2.40 -8.07 2.82
N GLN A 170 1.27 -7.35 2.87
CA GLN A 170 0.21 -7.45 1.86
C GLN A 170 0.74 -7.16 0.46
N GLY A 171 0.32 -7.96 -0.50
CA GLY A 171 0.78 -7.92 -1.88
C GLY A 171 2.02 -8.76 -2.17
N ALA A 172 2.79 -9.12 -1.13
CA ALA A 172 3.95 -9.99 -1.25
C ALA A 172 3.61 -11.44 -0.86
N VAL A 173 2.92 -11.64 0.25
CA VAL A 173 2.56 -12.99 0.75
C VAL A 173 1.46 -13.65 -0.07
N ASP A 174 0.61 -12.88 -0.70
CA ASP A 174 -0.53 -13.28 -1.52
C ASP A 174 -0.21 -13.29 -3.03
N LEU A 175 1.08 -13.34 -3.40
CA LEU A 175 1.52 -13.45 -4.79
C LEU A 175 0.74 -14.55 -5.54
N PRO A 176 0.02 -14.21 -6.63
CA PRO A 176 -0.96 -15.11 -7.24
C PRO A 176 -0.34 -16.14 -8.19
N TYR A 177 0.93 -15.97 -8.56
CA TYR A 177 1.65 -16.83 -9.49
C TYR A 177 2.03 -18.17 -8.86
N ALA A 178 1.85 -19.25 -9.62
CA ALA A 178 2.25 -20.60 -9.22
C ALA A 178 3.77 -20.81 -9.30
N ILE A 179 4.54 -20.16 -8.42
CA ILE A 179 5.99 -20.37 -8.27
C ILE A 179 6.22 -21.52 -7.26
N PRO A 180 6.91 -22.61 -7.64
CA PRO A 180 7.04 -23.80 -6.79
C PRO A 180 7.74 -23.53 -5.45
N ASP A 181 8.86 -22.82 -5.49
CA ASP A 181 9.68 -22.54 -4.33
C ASP A 181 9.60 -21.04 -3.99
N LEU A 182 8.75 -20.68 -3.03
CA LEU A 182 8.51 -19.28 -2.67
C LEU A 182 8.66 -19.04 -1.17
N GLN A 183 9.41 -18.00 -0.80
CA GLN A 183 9.54 -17.52 0.57
C GLN A 183 9.40 -16.00 0.64
N VAL A 184 8.63 -15.52 1.62
CA VAL A 184 8.52 -14.11 1.99
C VAL A 184 8.83 -13.96 3.48
N THR A 185 9.85 -13.17 3.79
CA THR A 185 10.27 -12.82 5.17
C THR A 185 10.18 -11.33 5.41
N TYR A 186 10.00 -10.94 6.66
CA TYR A 186 9.77 -9.56 7.07
C TYR A 186 10.70 -9.19 8.21
N ALA A 187 11.26 -7.99 8.14
CA ALA A 187 11.95 -7.30 9.21
C ALA A 187 11.18 -6.01 9.53
N MET A 188 11.03 -5.73 10.81
CA MET A 188 10.25 -4.61 11.33
C MET A 188 11.18 -3.56 11.95
N PRO A 189 11.90 -2.76 11.14
CA PRO A 189 12.73 -1.69 11.67
C PRO A 189 11.88 -0.60 12.33
N GLU A 190 12.46 0.04 13.35
CA GLU A 190 11.89 1.22 13.99
C GLU A 190 12.55 2.48 13.43
N PHE A 191 11.74 3.49 13.10
CA PHE A 191 12.20 4.79 12.62
C PHE A 191 11.45 5.91 13.34
N PRO A 192 12.06 7.10 13.48
CA PRO A 192 11.42 8.24 14.15
C PRO A 192 10.27 8.86 13.35
N VAL A 193 10.09 8.48 12.08
CA VAL A 193 9.00 8.94 11.21
C VAL A 193 7.77 8.05 11.42
N PRO A 194 6.65 8.57 11.94
CA PRO A 194 5.48 7.74 12.23
C PRO A 194 4.85 7.14 10.96
N PRO A 195 4.72 5.81 10.88
CA PRO A 195 4.05 5.15 9.77
C PRO A 195 2.53 5.28 9.91
N TRP A 196 1.86 5.43 8.78
CA TRP A 196 0.40 5.52 8.74
C TRP A 196 -0.19 4.91 7.48
N PHE A 197 -1.49 4.63 7.57
CA PHE A 197 -2.26 4.10 6.46
C PHE A 197 -2.23 5.07 5.28
N TRP A 198 -1.84 4.54 4.13
CA TRP A 198 -1.95 5.18 2.84
C TRP A 198 -2.75 4.27 1.90
N ARG A 199 -3.23 4.80 0.77
CA ARG A 199 -4.08 4.07 -0.18
C ARG A 199 -3.47 2.70 -0.56
N ALA A 200 -4.21 1.63 -0.26
CA ALA A 200 -3.79 0.24 -0.47
C ALA A 200 -2.68 -0.30 0.46
N ILE A 201 -2.33 0.40 1.55
CA ILE A 201 -1.49 -0.13 2.65
C ILE A 201 -0.20 -0.78 2.11
N GLY A 202 0.12 -2.04 2.45
CA GLY A 202 1.32 -2.74 1.97
C GLY A 202 1.29 -3.05 0.49
N SER A 203 0.09 -3.31 -0.06
CA SER A 203 -0.09 -3.52 -1.51
C SER A 203 0.40 -2.33 -2.33
N SER A 204 0.42 -1.12 -1.76
CA SER A 204 0.86 0.09 -2.47
C SER A 204 2.32 0.05 -2.92
N TYR A 205 3.20 -0.60 -2.16
CA TYR A 205 4.61 -0.79 -2.53
C TYR A 205 4.91 -2.19 -2.99
N ASN A 206 4.35 -3.22 -2.34
CA ASN A 206 4.66 -4.59 -2.69
C ASN A 206 4.21 -4.93 -4.11
N ALA A 207 3.11 -4.36 -4.63
CA ALA A 207 2.70 -4.55 -6.02
C ALA A 207 3.75 -4.08 -7.03
N PHE A 208 4.40 -2.94 -6.77
CA PHE A 208 5.48 -2.44 -7.63
C PHE A 208 6.67 -3.39 -7.60
N VAL A 209 7.08 -3.81 -6.40
CA VAL A 209 8.22 -4.70 -6.17
C VAL A 209 8.00 -6.07 -6.83
N THR A 210 6.87 -6.71 -6.56
CA THR A 210 6.58 -8.06 -7.06
C THR A 210 6.39 -8.08 -8.57
N GLU A 211 5.67 -7.11 -9.14
CA GLU A 211 5.43 -7.11 -10.59
C GLU A 211 6.67 -6.73 -11.40
N CYS A 212 7.54 -5.85 -10.89
CA CYS A 212 8.82 -5.57 -11.54
C CYS A 212 9.76 -6.79 -11.48
N PHE A 213 9.89 -7.42 -10.31
CA PHE A 213 10.78 -8.58 -10.17
C PHE A 213 10.29 -9.78 -10.98
N PHE A 214 8.98 -9.92 -11.15
CA PHE A 214 8.41 -10.91 -12.07
C PHE A 214 8.86 -10.69 -13.52
N ASP A 215 8.86 -9.43 -13.99
CA ASP A 215 9.34 -9.09 -15.33
C ASP A 215 10.84 -9.36 -15.48
N GLU A 216 11.64 -9.13 -14.44
CA GLU A 216 13.07 -9.48 -14.42
C GLU A 216 13.30 -10.99 -14.51
N LEU A 217 12.50 -11.80 -13.81
CA LEU A 217 12.54 -13.26 -13.95
C LEU A 217 12.15 -13.71 -15.37
N CYS A 218 11.14 -13.07 -15.96
CA CYS A 218 10.79 -13.33 -17.36
C CYS A 218 11.94 -12.98 -18.32
N ALA A 219 12.63 -11.85 -18.09
CA ALA A 219 13.78 -11.44 -18.88
C ALA A 219 14.95 -12.44 -18.74
N LEU A 220 15.29 -12.86 -17.51
CA LEU A 220 16.29 -13.89 -17.23
C LEU A 220 15.97 -15.22 -17.93
N GLY A 221 14.69 -15.60 -17.89
CA GLY A 221 14.14 -16.78 -18.55
C GLY A 221 14.00 -16.66 -20.07
N ARG A 222 14.15 -15.45 -20.63
CA ARG A 222 13.84 -15.10 -22.02
C ARG A 222 12.41 -15.48 -22.42
N ARG A 223 11.45 -15.27 -21.52
CA ARG A 223 10.03 -15.53 -21.73
C ARG A 223 9.24 -14.23 -21.86
N ASP A 224 8.15 -14.28 -22.60
CA ASP A 224 7.20 -13.16 -22.67
C ASP A 224 6.48 -12.99 -21.31
N PRO A 225 6.47 -11.78 -20.72
CA PRO A 225 5.86 -11.56 -19.41
C PRO A 225 4.34 -11.72 -19.39
N LEU A 226 3.64 -11.49 -20.50
CA LEU A 226 2.19 -11.71 -20.58
C LEU A 226 1.88 -13.21 -20.59
N GLU A 227 2.52 -13.98 -21.48
CA GLU A 227 2.30 -15.42 -21.57
C GLU A 227 2.67 -16.13 -20.27
N THR A 228 3.77 -15.73 -19.65
CA THR A 228 4.23 -16.32 -18.38
C THR A 228 3.22 -16.06 -17.27
N ARG A 229 2.64 -14.85 -17.18
CA ARG A 229 1.55 -14.59 -16.22
C ARG A 229 0.30 -15.43 -16.53
N LEU A 230 -0.13 -15.53 -17.78
CA LEU A 230 -1.32 -16.32 -18.15
C LEU A 230 -1.15 -17.82 -17.83
N GLU A 231 0.07 -18.34 -17.99
CA GLU A 231 0.48 -19.70 -17.62
C GLU A 231 0.41 -19.88 -16.09
N LEU A 232 1.12 -19.03 -15.34
CA LEU A 232 1.23 -19.14 -13.88
C LEU A 232 -0.06 -18.76 -13.13
N LEU A 233 -1.00 -18.09 -13.80
CA LEU A 233 -2.35 -17.77 -13.29
C LEU A 233 -3.43 -18.78 -13.75
N SER A 234 -3.05 -19.93 -14.32
CA SER A 234 -4.00 -20.95 -14.82
C SER A 234 -5.02 -21.41 -13.78
N ALA A 235 -4.60 -21.57 -12.52
CA ALA A 235 -5.48 -21.91 -11.38
C ALA A 235 -6.25 -20.70 -10.80
N ARG A 236 -6.12 -19.50 -11.38
CA ARG A 236 -6.69 -18.23 -10.89
C ARG A 236 -7.55 -17.58 -11.98
N PRO A 237 -8.75 -18.11 -12.29
CA PRO A 237 -9.55 -17.70 -13.45
C PRO A 237 -9.93 -16.21 -13.43
N ARG A 238 -10.21 -15.63 -12.25
CA ARG A 238 -10.48 -14.19 -12.11
C ARG A 238 -9.26 -13.34 -12.52
N HIS A 239 -8.06 -13.70 -12.03
CA HIS A 239 -6.78 -13.04 -12.33
C HIS A 239 -6.49 -13.07 -13.83
N ARG A 240 -6.55 -14.28 -14.39
CA ARG A 240 -6.35 -14.51 -15.82
C ARG A 240 -7.34 -13.71 -16.67
N ARG A 241 -8.63 -13.70 -16.30
CA ARG A 241 -9.66 -12.94 -17.03
C ARG A 241 -9.41 -11.44 -16.99
N ALA A 242 -9.06 -10.87 -15.83
CA ALA A 242 -8.77 -9.43 -15.75
C ALA A 242 -7.54 -9.05 -16.60
N LEU A 243 -6.48 -9.86 -16.56
CA LEU A 243 -5.29 -9.64 -17.39
C LEU A 243 -5.65 -9.69 -18.88
N GLN A 244 -6.42 -10.69 -19.32
CA GLN A 244 -6.88 -10.81 -20.70
C GLN A 244 -7.69 -9.58 -21.15
N VAL A 245 -8.63 -9.13 -20.33
CA VAL A 245 -9.46 -7.94 -20.64
C VAL A 245 -8.60 -6.68 -20.73
N ALA A 246 -7.63 -6.50 -19.82
CA ALA A 246 -6.74 -5.34 -19.86
C ALA A 246 -5.87 -5.34 -21.12
N VAL A 247 -5.30 -6.49 -21.48
CA VAL A 247 -4.48 -6.69 -22.69
C VAL A 247 -5.26 -6.42 -23.97
N GLU A 248 -6.49 -6.94 -24.04
CA GLU A 248 -7.39 -6.75 -25.18
C GLU A 248 -7.74 -5.27 -25.36
N LYS A 249 -8.25 -4.62 -24.30
CA LYS A 249 -8.66 -3.21 -24.36
C LYS A 249 -7.51 -2.24 -24.62
N ALA A 250 -6.30 -2.59 -24.18
CA ALA A 250 -5.11 -1.78 -24.42
C ALA A 250 -4.47 -2.04 -25.79
N GLY A 251 -4.96 -3.01 -26.56
CA GLY A 251 -4.29 -3.45 -27.79
C GLY A 251 -2.84 -3.86 -27.53
N TYR A 252 -2.54 -4.45 -26.36
CA TYR A 252 -1.17 -4.63 -25.84
C TYR A 252 -0.26 -5.42 -26.79
N ARG A 253 -0.84 -6.40 -27.51
CA ARG A 253 -0.14 -7.24 -28.51
C ARG A 253 0.11 -6.53 -29.85
N GLY A 254 -0.49 -5.37 -30.08
CA GLY A 254 -0.31 -4.60 -31.31
C GLY A 254 1.09 -4.02 -31.46
N ALA A 255 1.41 -3.56 -32.67
CA ALA A 255 2.68 -2.89 -32.95
C ALA A 255 2.85 -1.64 -32.07
N ARG A 256 4.10 -1.42 -31.62
CA ARG A 256 4.46 -0.24 -30.81
C ARG A 256 5.14 0.79 -31.71
N SER A 257 4.81 2.06 -31.51
CA SER A 257 5.53 3.15 -32.15
C SER A 257 6.99 3.18 -31.67
N PRO A 258 7.96 3.55 -32.53
CA PRO A 258 9.35 3.72 -32.12
C PRO A 258 9.48 4.61 -30.89
N GLY A 259 10.32 4.21 -29.93
CA GLY A 259 10.55 4.96 -28.68
C GLY A 259 9.51 4.75 -27.58
N ARG A 260 8.45 3.96 -27.80
CA ARG A 260 7.45 3.61 -26.78
C ARG A 260 7.67 2.20 -26.23
N ALA A 261 7.47 2.05 -24.93
CA ALA A 261 7.41 0.73 -24.27
C ALA A 261 5.98 0.45 -23.79
N ARG A 262 5.72 -0.80 -23.41
CA ARG A 262 4.48 -1.22 -22.77
C ARG A 262 4.84 -2.03 -21.53
N GLY A 263 4.18 -1.73 -20.41
CA GLY A 263 4.26 -2.51 -19.18
C GLY A 263 2.92 -3.16 -18.90
N LEU A 264 2.94 -4.24 -18.12
CA LEU A 264 1.74 -4.84 -17.57
C LEU A 264 1.98 -5.29 -16.13
N ALA A 265 0.92 -5.33 -15.34
CA ALA A 265 0.96 -5.79 -13.96
C ALA A 265 -0.38 -6.40 -13.58
N VAL A 266 -0.37 -7.44 -12.72
CA VAL A 266 -1.57 -8.01 -12.11
C VAL A 266 -1.44 -8.02 -10.60
N HIS A 267 -2.35 -7.35 -9.90
CA HIS A 267 -2.31 -7.26 -8.45
C HIS A 267 -3.70 -7.45 -7.84
N GLU A 268 -3.79 -8.26 -6.79
CA GLU A 268 -4.99 -8.38 -5.96
C GLU A 268 -4.76 -7.60 -4.65
N SER A 269 -5.73 -6.77 -4.27
CA SER A 269 -5.70 -6.03 -3.01
C SER A 269 -7.13 -5.88 -2.49
N PHE A 270 -7.38 -6.28 -1.25
CA PHE A 270 -8.72 -6.28 -0.63
C PHE A 270 -9.79 -6.99 -1.49
N ASN A 271 -9.46 -8.17 -2.05
CA ASN A 271 -10.30 -8.95 -2.97
C ASN A 271 -10.69 -8.23 -4.29
N ALA A 272 -10.12 -7.05 -4.53
CA ALA A 272 -10.21 -6.32 -5.78
C ALA A 272 -8.98 -6.60 -6.63
N LEU A 273 -9.24 -7.05 -7.86
CA LEU A 273 -8.22 -7.42 -8.82
C LEU A 273 -7.99 -6.27 -9.80
N ARG A 274 -6.72 -5.91 -10.00
CA ARG A 274 -6.30 -4.89 -10.97
C ARG A 274 -5.34 -5.52 -11.96
N ALA A 275 -5.64 -5.32 -13.24
CA ALA A 275 -4.69 -5.53 -14.32
C ALA A 275 -4.46 -4.19 -15.01
N LEU A 276 -3.20 -3.77 -15.09
CA LEU A 276 -2.82 -2.50 -15.67
C LEU A 276 -1.97 -2.74 -16.91
N THR A 277 -2.13 -1.87 -17.88
CA THR A 277 -1.17 -1.70 -18.98
C THR A 277 -0.79 -0.23 -19.03
N GLY A 278 0.46 0.07 -19.37
CA GLY A 278 0.94 1.44 -19.46
C GLY A 278 1.91 1.61 -20.62
N GLU A 279 1.89 2.77 -21.27
CA GLU A 279 2.87 3.16 -22.29
C GLU A 279 3.80 4.24 -21.76
N PRO A 280 4.93 3.90 -21.10
CA PRO A 280 5.90 4.91 -20.72
C PRO A 280 6.63 5.44 -21.96
N ALA A 281 6.84 6.76 -21.98
CA ALA A 281 7.74 7.41 -22.92
C ALA A 281 9.19 7.09 -22.50
N ARG A 282 9.92 6.35 -23.36
CA ARG A 282 11.28 5.77 -23.16
C ARG A 282 11.39 4.48 -22.34
N LYS A 283 12.23 3.58 -22.87
CA LYS A 283 12.91 2.52 -22.13
C LYS A 283 13.80 3.16 -21.07
N LEU A 284 13.54 2.92 -19.78
CA LEU A 284 14.57 3.08 -18.76
C LEU A 284 15.68 2.06 -19.10
N PRO A 285 16.96 2.47 -19.17
CA PRO A 285 18.05 1.53 -19.33
C PRO A 285 18.03 0.60 -18.12
N LEU A 286 18.01 -0.71 -18.36
CA LEU A 286 18.36 -1.70 -17.35
C LEU A 286 19.77 -1.34 -16.91
N MET A 287 19.97 -1.00 -15.63
CA MET A 287 21.32 -0.84 -15.08
C MET A 287 22.01 -2.19 -15.24
N GLY A 288 23.08 -2.21 -16.03
CA GLY A 288 23.91 -3.38 -16.29
C GLY A 288 24.94 -3.62 -15.20
#